data_AF-A0A2A5QRD7-F1
#
_entry.id   AF-A0A2A5QRD7-F1
#
_cell.length_a   1.000
_cell.length_b   1.000
_cell.length_c   1.000
_cell.angle_alpha   90.00
_cell.angle_beta   90.00
_cell.angle_gamma   90.00
#
_symmetry.space_group_name_H-M   'P 1'
#
loop_
_entity.id
_entity.type
_entity.pdbx_description
1 polymer ?
#
loop_
_entity_poly.entity_id
_entity_poly.type
_entity_poly.pdbx_seq_one_letter_code
_entity_poly.pdbx_strand_id
1 'polypeptide(L)' 'MPNGEIERTLAACRTCDSVYASRKWSDGTIQPIGRPGCQCGSTQFRTIKNTGTPVIPEKKIK' A
#
# COMPACT_ATOMS: atom_id res chain seq x y z
N MET A 1 11.44 10.21 15.01
CA MET A 1 10.33 9.45 14.38
C MET A 1 9.14 10.40 14.29
N PRO A 2 8.39 10.47 13.17
CA PRO A 2 7.32 11.46 13.04
C PRO A 2 6.10 11.08 13.91
N ASN A 3 5.57 12.06 14.64
CA ASN A 3 4.56 11.91 15.70
C ASN A 3 3.11 11.85 15.15
N GLY A 4 2.89 11.19 14.01
CA GLY A 4 1.59 11.13 13.33
C GLY A 4 0.86 9.81 13.55
N GLU A 5 -0.47 9.84 13.42
CA GLU A 5 -1.30 8.63 13.35
C GLU A 5 -0.87 7.77 12.16
N ILE A 6 -0.68 6.46 12.41
CA ILE A 6 -0.20 5.52 11.40
C ILE A 6 -1.30 4.54 11.05
N GLU A 7 -1.78 4.60 9.81
CA GLU A 7 -2.72 3.63 9.26
C GLU A 7 -1.95 2.47 8.60
N ARG A 8 -2.41 1.24 8.82
CA ARG A 8 -1.91 0.07 8.09
C ARG A 8 -2.68 -0.07 6.79
N THR A 9 -1.97 -0.07 5.67
CA THR A 9 -2.56 -0.13 4.33
C THR A 9 -1.77 -1.09 3.43
N LEU A 10 -2.30 -1.37 2.24
CA LEU A 10 -1.55 -2.06 1.19
C LEU A 10 -1.04 -1.02 0.20
N ALA A 11 0.19 -1.20 -0.27
CA ALA A 11 0.75 -0.37 -1.34
C ALA A 11 1.38 -1.22 -2.43
N ALA A 12 1.11 -0.87 -3.68
CA ALA A 12 1.72 -1.49 -4.85
C ALA A 12 2.90 -0.65 -5.33
N CYS A 13 3.98 -1.31 -5.75
CA CYS A 13 5.08 -0.66 -6.43
C CYS A 13 4.60 -0.11 -7.78
N ARG A 14 4.94 1.15 -8.11
CA ARG A 14 4.57 1.74 -9.41
C ARG A 14 5.35 1.16 -10.60
N THR A 15 6.43 0.42 -10.33
CA THR A 15 7.35 -0.08 -11.37
C THR A 15 7.09 -1.55 -11.73
N CYS A 16 6.81 -2.39 -10.74
CA CYS A 16 6.64 -3.84 -10.96
C CYS A 16 5.31 -4.38 -10.40
N ASP A 17 4.42 -3.51 -9.95
CA ASP A 17 3.10 -3.82 -9.39
C ASP A 17 3.10 -4.78 -8.18
N SER A 18 4.26 -5.06 -7.60
CA SER A 18 4.34 -5.90 -6.41
C SER A 18 3.70 -5.22 -5.20
N VAL A 19 2.88 -5.96 -4.46
CA VAL A 19 2.05 -5.47 -3.34
C VAL A 19 2.71 -5.76 -2.00
N TYR A 20 2.73 -4.75 -1.13
CA TYR A 20 3.33 -4.83 0.21
C TYR A 20 2.44 -4.24 1.28
N ALA A 21 2.42 -4.89 2.44
CA ALA A 21 1.91 -4.27 3.66
C ALA A 21 2.75 -3.03 3.96
N SER A 22 2.09 -1.87 4.08
CA SER A 22 2.73 -0.57 4.21
C SER A 22 2.04 0.24 5.30
N ARG A 23 2.79 1.14 5.91
CA ARG A 23 2.29 2.16 6.82
C ARG A 23 2.05 3.43 6.03
N LYS A 24 0.89 4.04 6.22
CA LYS A 24 0.57 5.36 5.71
C LYS A 24 0.44 6.32 6.89
N TRP A 25 1.17 7.42 6.84
CA TRP A 25 1.04 8.52 7.79
C TRP A 25 0.02 9.54 7.27
N SER A 26 -0.51 10.37 8.17
CA SER A 26 -1.49 11.42 7.84
C SER A 26 -0.96 12.47 6.86
N ASP A 27 0.35 12.65 6.77
CA ASP A 27 1.03 13.51 5.78
C ASP A 27 1.04 12.92 4.36
N GLY A 28 0.58 11.68 4.19
CA GLY A 28 0.59 10.95 2.93
C GLY A 28 1.87 10.15 2.67
N THR A 29 2.82 10.13 3.60
CA THR A 29 4.01 9.27 3.51
C THR A 29 3.57 7.81 3.53
N ILE A 30 4.16 6.98 2.66
CA ILE A 30 3.90 5.54 2.57
C ILE A 30 5.23 4.81 2.71
N GLN A 31 5.31 3.87 3.64
CA GLN A 31 6.51 3.05 3.82
C GLN A 31 6.16 1.55 3.94
N PRO A 32 6.74 0.68 3.11
CA PRO A 32 6.57 -0.75 3.27
C PRO A 32 7.09 -1.25 4.61
N ILE A 33 6.37 -2.19 5.20
CA ILE A 33 6.73 -2.83 6.47
C ILE A 33 7.71 -3.96 6.19
N GLY A 34 8.81 -4.01 6.95
CA GLY A 34 9.80 -5.08 6.90
C GLY A 34 10.90 -4.90 5.85
N ARG A 35 10.89 -3.82 5.08
CA ARG A 35 11.94 -3.51 4.09
C ARG A 35 11.88 -2.04 3.64
N PRO A 36 13.01 -1.44 3.24
CA PRO A 36 13.05 -0.02 2.87
C PRO A 36 12.51 0.28 1.47
N GLY A 37 12.32 -0.72 0.59
CA GLY A 37 11.99 -0.49 -0.81
C GLY A 37 11.43 -1.71 -1.54
N CYS A 38 11.31 -1.59 -2.87
CA CYS A 38 10.83 -2.68 -3.70
C CYS A 38 11.95 -3.66 -4.07
N GLN A 39 11.62 -4.92 -4.34
CA GLN A 39 12.59 -5.90 -4.84
C GLN A 39 13.14 -5.51 -6.22
N CYS A 40 12.38 -4.74 -7.01
CA CYS A 40 12.85 -4.19 -8.28
C CYS A 40 13.77 -2.96 -8.12
N GLY A 41 14.08 -2.52 -6.89
CA GLY A 41 14.86 -1.32 -6.61
C GLY A 41 14.07 -0.02 -6.57
N SER A 42 12.78 -0.04 -6.94
CA SER A 42 11.92 1.15 -6.87
C SER A 42 11.50 1.48 -5.42
N THR A 43 11.47 2.77 -5.09
CA THR A 43 10.95 3.29 -3.81
C THR A 43 9.60 3.99 -3.97
N GLN A 44 9.03 3.96 -5.18
CA GLN A 44 7.75 4.59 -5.48
C GLN A 44 6.60 3.61 -5.28
N PHE A 45 5.74 3.91 -4.33
CA PHE A 45 4.57 3.10 -4.00
C PHE A 45 3.28 3.91 -4.17
N ARG A 46 2.21 3.22 -4.56
CA ARG A 46 0.84 3.75 -4.56
C ARG A 46 0.00 2.97 -3.55
N THR A 47 -0.74 3.65 -2.69
CA THR A 47 -1.72 2.97 -1.82
C THR A 47 -2.79 2.32 -2.68
N ILE A 48 -3.05 1.05 -2.41
CA ILE A 48 -4.20 0.33 -2.92
C ILE A 48 -5.27 0.53 -1.85
N LYS A 49 -6.17 1.49 -2.07
CA LYS A 49 -7.27 1.72 -1.14
C LYS A 49 -8.09 0.43 -1.08
N ASN A 50 -8.07 -0.25 0.06
CA ASN A 50 -9.20 -1.06 0.45
C ASN A 50 -10.22 -0.05 0.97
N THR A 51 -11.01 0.53 0.06
CA THR A 51 -12.14 1.35 0.45
C THR A 51 -12.94 0.53 1.45
N GLY A 52 -13.09 0.99 2.69
CA GLY A 52 -13.91 0.31 3.71
C GLY A 52 -15.40 0.25 3.38
N THR A 53 -15.78 0.39 2.11
CA THR A 53 -16.97 -0.21 1.55
C THR A 53 -16.68 -1.69 1.27
N PRO A 54 -17.50 -2.65 1.71
CA PRO A 54 -17.34 -4.03 1.30
C PRO A 54 -17.39 -4.11 -0.24
N VAL A 55 -16.22 -4.14 -0.88
CA VAL A 55 -16.09 -4.43 -2.30
C VAL A 55 -16.26 -5.94 -2.37
N ILE A 56 -17.50 -6.38 -2.57
CA ILE A 56 -17.77 -7.75 -2.99
C ILE A 56 -16.97 -7.92 -4.28
N PRO A 57 -15.94 -8.79 -4.35
CA PRO A 57 -15.32 -9.07 -5.62
C PRO A 57 -16.42 -9.67 -6.48
N GLU A 58 -16.85 -8.94 -7.51
CA GLU A 58 -17.76 -9.45 -8.53
C GLU A 58 -17.05 -10.61 -9.22
N LYS A 59 -17.24 -11.80 -8.64
CA LYS A 59 -16.87 -13.07 -9.24
C LYS A 59 -17.53 -13.04 -10.61
N LYS A 60 -16.74 -12.93 -11.69
CA LYS A 60 -17.19 -13.25 -13.04
C LYS A 60 -17.75 -14.67 -13.01
N ILE A 61 -19.06 -14.79 -12.84
CA ILE A 61 -19.81 -15.99 -13.19
C ILE A 61 -19.85 -15.98 -14.72
N LYS A 62 -19.18 -16.98 -15.30
CA LYS A 62 -19.25 -17.32 -16.72
C LYS A 62 -20.37 -18.32 -16.90
#